data_AF-A0A850BS87-F1
#
_entry.id   AF-A0A850BS87-F1
#
_cell.length_a   1.000
_cell.length_b   1.000
_cell.length_c   1.000
_cell.angle_alpha   90.00
_cell.angle_beta   90.00
_cell.angle_gamma   90.00
#
_symmetry.space_group_name_H-M   'P 1'
#
loop_
_entity.id
_entity.type
_entity.pdbx_description
1 polymer ?
#
loop_
_entity_poly.entity_id
_entity_poly.type
_entity_poly.pdbx_seq_one_letter_code
_entity_poly.pdbx_strand_id
1 'polypeptide(L)'
;MAKCDPYLSEEEFPKDSPDNITVEIDVSEAGKLKTNFIREAQSQAYLIAADQKATKQNLAAWLDRSIPHKAIPQNETTVFLLGMVERLLENRRWTLEELWREKYRRREAARRKIAYYQSQAETQAYQEFLFSPKDYELVVTPEMCFTFDPEDYPYPANNTLYQHNFHKHYYQVVGDLKTEGEEYVN
;
A
#
# COMPACT_ATOMS: atom_id res chain seq x y z
N MET A 1 10.28 10.11 -2.99
CA MET A 1 10.68 9.14 -1.94
C MET A 1 12.11 9.31 -1.46
N ALA A 2 13.12 9.45 -2.32
CA ALA A 2 14.53 9.48 -1.88
C ALA A 2 14.89 10.60 -0.87
N LYS A 3 14.10 11.68 -0.81
CA LYS A 3 14.27 12.81 0.12
C LYS A 3 13.50 12.64 1.45
N CYS A 4 12.63 11.64 1.56
CA CYS A 4 11.84 11.38 2.76
C CYS A 4 12.71 10.72 3.83
N ASP A 5 12.40 10.95 5.11
CA ASP A 5 13.15 10.34 6.21
C ASP A 5 12.88 8.83 6.33
N PRO A 6 13.90 7.96 6.15
CA PRO A 6 13.69 6.52 6.18
C PRO A 6 13.70 5.95 7.60
N TYR A 7 13.80 6.78 8.64
CA TYR A 7 13.83 6.34 10.03
C TYR A 7 12.51 5.67 10.45
N LEU A 8 12.63 4.48 11.04
CA LEU A 8 11.53 3.80 11.74
C LEU A 8 11.71 3.98 13.25
N SER A 9 10.75 4.63 13.89
CA SER A 9 10.73 4.81 15.35
C SER A 9 10.50 3.48 16.09
N GLU A 10 10.74 3.46 17.41
CA GLU A 10 10.39 2.32 18.27
C GLU A 10 8.90 1.96 18.15
N GLU A 11 8.00 2.93 18.01
CA GLU A 11 6.57 2.69 17.84
C GLU A 11 6.24 2.05 16.48
N GLU A 12 6.93 2.47 15.42
CA GLU A 12 6.70 1.97 14.06
C GLU A 12 7.26 0.55 13.86
N PHE A 13 8.37 0.25 14.54
CA PHE A 13 9.05 -1.05 14.49
C PHE A 13 9.76 -1.34 15.81
N PRO A 14 9.06 -1.88 16.82
CA PRO A 14 9.64 -2.13 18.15
C PRO A 14 10.64 -3.27 18.12
N LYS A 15 11.75 -3.14 18.86
CA LYS A 15 12.73 -4.25 18.98
C LYS A 15 12.15 -5.41 19.78
N ASP A 16 11.66 -5.10 20.97
CA ASP A 16 11.02 -6.02 21.89
C ASP A 16 9.51 -5.93 21.71
N SER A 17 9.01 -6.37 20.55
CA SER A 17 7.57 -6.58 20.44
C SER A 17 7.21 -7.77 21.32
N PRO A 18 6.22 -7.69 22.24
CA PRO A 18 5.57 -8.90 22.72
C PRO A 18 5.09 -9.65 21.48
N ASP A 19 5.30 -10.97 21.44
CA ASP A 19 4.97 -11.83 20.30
C ASP A 19 3.65 -11.37 19.68
N ASN A 20 3.73 -10.58 18.60
CA ASN A 20 2.54 -10.03 17.98
C ASN A 20 2.03 -11.15 17.08
N ILE A 21 1.31 -12.07 17.73
CA ILE A 21 0.74 -13.24 17.09
C ILE A 21 -0.13 -12.74 15.94
N THR A 22 0.39 -12.83 14.73
CA THR A 22 -0.46 -12.74 13.55
C THR A 22 -1.15 -14.09 13.47
N VAL A 23 -2.31 -14.19 14.13
CA VAL A 23 -3.15 -15.38 14.06
C VAL A 23 -3.83 -15.37 12.70
N GLU A 24 -3.32 -16.15 11.76
CA GLU A 24 -4.15 -16.58 10.63
C GLU A 24 -5.09 -17.67 11.18
N ILE A 25 -6.34 -17.30 11.47
CA ILE A 25 -7.36 -18.24 11.91
C ILE A 25 -7.82 -19.02 10.69
N ASP A 26 -7.12 -20.10 10.39
CA ASP A 26 -7.62 -21.11 9.46
C ASP A 26 -8.53 -22.06 10.26
N VAL A 27 -9.84 -21.90 10.08
CA VAL A 27 -10.87 -22.71 10.76
C VAL A 27 -10.81 -24.13 10.20
N SER A 28 -9.95 -24.95 10.77
CA SER A 28 -10.02 -26.40 10.67
C SER A 28 -10.49 -26.96 12.02
N GLU A 29 -11.31 -28.02 11.99
CA GLU A 29 -12.08 -28.60 13.11
C GLU A 29 -11.27 -29.04 14.36
N ALA A 30 -9.97 -28.82 14.40
CA ALA A 30 -9.11 -29.22 15.52
C ALA A 30 -8.26 -28.02 15.99
N GLY A 31 -8.84 -27.20 16.87
CA GLY A 31 -8.25 -25.97 17.43
C GLY A 31 -6.89 -26.12 18.11
N LYS A 32 -5.83 -26.37 17.34
CA LYS A 32 -4.44 -26.39 17.77
C LYS A 32 -3.75 -25.10 17.31
N LEU A 33 -3.13 -24.42 18.27
CA LEU A 33 -2.34 -23.20 18.10
C LEU A 33 -1.16 -23.44 17.14
N LYS A 34 -1.22 -22.91 15.91
CA LYS A 34 -0.13 -22.91 14.90
C LYS A 34 0.87 -21.75 15.10
N THR A 35 0.97 -21.17 16.30
CA THR A 35 1.63 -19.87 16.53
C THR A 35 3.14 -19.98 16.65
N ASN A 36 3.66 -20.93 17.43
CA ASN A 36 5.10 -21.14 17.58
C ASN A 36 5.75 -21.69 16.30
N PHE A 37 4.97 -22.40 15.50
CA PHE A 37 5.43 -23.03 14.27
C PHE A 37 5.90 -22.01 13.23
N ILE A 38 5.26 -20.83 13.12
CA ILE A 38 5.63 -19.84 12.10
C ILE A 38 6.99 -19.21 12.44
N ARG A 39 7.24 -18.82 13.69
CA ARG A 39 8.51 -18.22 14.12
C ARG A 39 9.65 -19.23 14.07
N GLU A 40 9.41 -20.46 14.51
CA GLU A 40 10.37 -21.56 14.41
C GLU A 40 10.62 -21.98 12.96
N ALA A 41 9.59 -22.02 12.11
CA ALA A 41 9.77 -22.29 10.69
C ALA A 41 10.51 -21.16 9.97
N GLN A 42 10.23 -19.90 10.30
CA GLN A 42 10.96 -18.74 9.76
C GLN A 42 12.41 -18.72 10.23
N SER A 43 12.69 -19.08 11.49
CA SER A 43 14.06 -19.16 12.01
C SER A 43 14.82 -20.34 11.41
N GLN A 44 14.20 -21.53 11.28
CA GLN A 44 14.79 -22.69 10.63
C GLN A 44 15.00 -22.45 9.13
N ALA A 45 14.04 -21.88 8.41
CA ALA A 45 14.19 -21.50 7.02
C ALA A 45 15.28 -20.44 6.81
N TYR A 46 15.42 -19.49 7.75
CA TYR A 46 16.52 -18.54 7.72
C TYR A 46 17.87 -19.23 7.94
N LEU A 47 17.99 -20.13 8.92
CA LEU A 47 19.22 -20.90 9.17
C LEU A 47 19.61 -21.78 7.98
N ILE A 48 18.64 -22.34 7.26
CA ILE A 48 18.86 -23.11 6.02
C ILE A 48 19.26 -22.20 4.85
N ALA A 49 18.77 -20.96 4.81
CA ALA A 49 19.06 -19.98 3.75
C ALA A 49 20.27 -19.07 4.06
N ALA A 50 20.84 -19.15 5.27
CA ALA A 50 21.96 -18.34 5.73
C ALA A 50 23.28 -18.89 5.17
N ASP A 51 23.41 -18.85 3.85
CA ASP A 51 24.70 -19.01 3.18
C ASP A 51 24.93 -17.81 2.23
N GLN A 52 25.98 -17.05 2.54
CA GLN A 52 26.65 -16.01 1.74
C GLN A 52 25.86 -14.80 1.18
N LYS A 53 24.52 -14.74 1.26
CA LYS A 53 23.71 -13.65 0.67
C LYS A 53 23.11 -12.65 1.67
N ALA A 54 23.37 -12.78 2.97
CA ALA A 54 22.82 -11.88 3.98
C ALA A 54 23.59 -10.55 4.04
N THR A 55 23.29 -9.62 3.12
CA THR A 55 23.83 -8.25 3.11
C THR A 55 22.72 -7.22 3.31
N LYS A 56 23.06 -6.00 3.78
CA LYS A 56 22.08 -4.90 3.88
C LYS A 56 21.48 -4.53 2.53
N GLN A 57 22.27 -4.61 1.45
CA GLN A 57 21.83 -4.33 0.08
C GLN A 57 20.82 -5.38 -0.39
N ASN A 58 21.09 -6.67 -0.16
CA ASN A 58 20.16 -7.73 -0.52
C ASN A 58 18.86 -7.64 0.29
N LEU A 59 18.95 -7.16 1.52
CA LEU A 59 17.80 -6.97 2.39
C LEU A 59 16.91 -5.80 1.93
N ALA A 60 17.52 -4.69 1.53
CA ALA A 60 16.82 -3.56 0.91
C ALA A 60 16.20 -3.95 -0.44
N ALA A 61 16.93 -4.69 -1.29
CA ALA A 61 16.41 -5.18 -2.57
C ALA A 61 15.25 -6.18 -2.39
N TRP A 62 15.30 -7.02 -1.35
CA TRP A 62 14.18 -7.89 -1.00
C TRP A 62 12.95 -7.08 -0.56
N LEU A 63 13.15 -6.03 0.25
CA LEU A 63 12.05 -5.14 0.67
C LEU A 63 11.40 -4.47 -0.54
N ASP A 64 12.20 -3.87 -1.42
CA ASP A 64 11.73 -3.16 -2.63
C ASP A 64 10.88 -4.06 -3.52
N ARG A 65 11.32 -5.31 -3.77
CA ARG A 65 10.54 -6.29 -4.55
C ARG A 65 9.29 -6.79 -3.83
N SER A 66 9.28 -6.75 -2.49
CA SER A 66 8.19 -7.28 -1.67
C SER A 66 7.08 -6.27 -1.40
N ILE A 67 7.28 -5.00 -1.76
CA ILE A 67 6.30 -3.92 -1.58
C ILE A 67 5.80 -3.50 -2.96
N PRO A 68 4.49 -3.54 -3.23
CA PRO A 68 3.95 -3.05 -4.50
C PRO A 68 4.15 -1.54 -4.64
N HIS A 69 4.91 -1.12 -5.65
CA HIS A 69 5.13 0.30 -5.98
C HIS A 69 4.40 0.66 -7.27
N LYS A 70 3.21 1.26 -7.19
CA LYS A 70 2.44 1.67 -8.39
C LYS A 70 2.86 3.03 -8.96
N ALA A 71 3.25 3.96 -8.10
CA ALA A 71 3.43 5.37 -8.45
C ALA A 71 4.85 5.92 -8.14
N ILE A 72 5.76 5.07 -7.65
CA ILE A 72 7.09 5.51 -7.20
C ILE A 72 8.17 4.84 -8.07
N PRO A 73 9.11 5.62 -8.64
CA PRO A 73 10.27 5.07 -9.33
C PRO A 73 11.11 4.15 -8.43
N GLN A 74 11.55 3.01 -8.97
CA GLN A 74 12.28 2.00 -8.20
C GLN A 74 13.60 2.52 -7.60
N ASN A 75 14.31 3.36 -8.35
CA ASN A 75 15.57 3.96 -7.90
C ASN A 75 15.38 4.79 -6.62
N GLU A 76 14.25 5.48 -6.46
CA GLU A 76 13.97 6.25 -5.25
C GLU A 76 13.62 5.36 -4.06
N THR A 77 12.82 4.31 -4.29
CA THR A 77 12.41 3.39 -3.22
C THR A 77 13.58 2.57 -2.71
N THR A 78 14.46 2.12 -3.59
CA THR A 78 15.66 1.37 -3.22
C THR A 78 16.59 2.21 -2.33
N VAL A 79 16.81 3.49 -2.65
CA VAL A 79 17.62 4.39 -1.82
C VAL A 79 16.98 4.60 -0.45
N PHE A 80 15.67 4.82 -0.42
CA PHE A 80 14.92 5.00 0.83
C PHE A 80 15.00 3.75 1.73
N LEU A 81 14.76 2.56 1.16
CA LEU A 81 14.78 1.30 1.91
C LEU A 81 16.20 0.91 2.36
N LEU A 82 17.24 1.22 1.58
CA LEU A 82 18.62 1.03 2.02
C LEU A 82 18.93 1.92 3.23
N GLY A 83 18.59 3.22 3.16
CA GLY A 83 18.76 4.14 4.29
C GLY A 83 17.98 3.73 5.53
N MET A 84 16.81 3.09 5.36
CA MET A 84 16.02 2.54 6.46
C MET A 84 16.76 1.39 7.15
N VAL A 85 17.32 0.46 6.39
CA VAL A 85 18.12 -0.65 6.93
C VAL A 85 19.36 -0.11 7.65
N GLU A 86 20.06 0.86 7.08
CA GLU A 86 21.25 1.46 7.68
C GLU A 86 20.94 2.12 9.02
N ARG A 87 19.88 2.92 9.11
CA ARG A 87 19.48 3.57 10.37
C ARG A 87 19.05 2.58 11.46
N LEU A 88 18.46 1.45 11.10
CA LEU A 88 18.14 0.40 12.08
C LEU A 88 19.43 -0.23 12.65
N LEU A 89 20.43 -0.46 11.80
CA LEU A 89 21.72 -1.00 12.21
C LEU A 89 22.49 0.01 13.08
N GLU A 90 22.58 1.26 12.65
CA GLU A 90 23.42 2.29 13.27
C GLU A 90 22.78 2.91 14.52
N ASN A 91 21.49 3.25 14.47
CA ASN A 91 20.84 4.08 15.49
C ASN A 91 20.03 3.26 16.48
N ARG A 92 19.59 2.05 16.10
CA ARG A 92 18.66 1.23 16.89
C ARG A 92 19.22 -0.12 17.32
N ARG A 93 20.54 -0.31 17.18
CA ARG A 93 21.30 -1.48 17.66
C ARG A 93 20.72 -2.82 17.19
N TRP A 94 20.18 -2.85 15.98
CA TRP A 94 19.82 -4.10 15.33
C TRP A 94 21.05 -4.75 14.73
N THR A 95 21.13 -6.07 14.80
CA THR A 95 22.08 -6.84 13.98
C THR A 95 21.46 -7.15 12.62
N LEU A 96 22.31 -7.36 11.62
CA LEU A 96 21.83 -7.74 10.29
C LEU A 96 21.06 -9.06 10.32
N GLU A 97 21.47 -10.00 11.16
CA GLU A 97 20.79 -11.29 11.35
C GLU A 97 19.37 -11.12 11.90
N GLU A 98 19.21 -10.32 12.97
CA GLU A 98 17.89 -9.98 13.53
C GLU A 98 17.00 -9.31 12.47
N LEU A 99 17.55 -8.39 11.66
CA LEU A 99 16.79 -7.73 10.60
C LEU A 99 16.35 -8.67 9.47
N TRP A 100 17.14 -9.69 9.16
CA TRP A 100 16.75 -10.72 8.20
C TRP A 100 15.68 -11.66 8.76
N ARG A 101 15.76 -11.99 10.06
CA ARG A 101 14.75 -12.78 10.78
C ARG A 101 13.40 -12.05 10.78
N GLU A 102 13.43 -10.75 11.06
CA GLU A 102 12.25 -9.87 11.14
C GLU A 102 11.84 -9.26 9.78
N LYS A 103 12.35 -9.78 8.66
CA LYS A 103 12.18 -9.15 7.33
C LYS A 103 10.71 -8.91 6.96
N TYR A 104 9.80 -9.82 7.32
CA TYR A 104 8.37 -9.67 7.03
C TYR A 104 7.70 -8.60 7.89
N ARG A 105 8.00 -8.54 9.19
CA ARG A 105 7.50 -7.49 10.07
C ARG A 105 7.99 -6.11 9.63
N ARG A 106 9.26 -6.04 9.24
CA ARG A 106 9.84 -4.81 8.71
C ARG A 106 9.27 -4.43 7.34
N ARG A 107 8.94 -5.40 6.47
CA ARG A 107 8.22 -5.13 5.22
C ARG A 107 6.92 -4.38 5.50
N GLU A 108 6.13 -4.82 6.47
CA GLU A 108 4.88 -4.12 6.82
C GLU A 108 5.12 -2.74 7.41
N ALA A 109 6.14 -2.56 8.26
CA ALA A 109 6.52 -1.24 8.77
C ALA A 109 6.96 -0.29 7.63
N ALA A 110 7.80 -0.78 6.72
CA ALA A 110 8.26 -0.02 5.55
C ALA A 110 7.11 0.35 4.61
N ARG A 111 6.20 -0.60 4.33
CA ARG A 111 5.01 -0.36 3.51
C ARG A 111 4.12 0.73 4.11
N ARG A 112 3.87 0.69 5.43
CA ARG A 112 3.08 1.73 6.12
C ARG A 112 3.77 3.10 6.06
N LYS A 113 5.09 3.16 6.25
CA LYS A 113 5.87 4.40 6.17
C LYS A 113 5.82 5.02 4.77
N ILE A 114 5.97 4.19 3.72
CA ILE A 114 5.87 4.63 2.33
C ILE A 114 4.46 5.17 2.05
N ALA A 115 3.42 4.42 2.43
CA ALA A 115 2.03 4.86 2.24
C ALA A 115 1.72 6.18 2.96
N TYR A 116 2.27 6.38 4.17
CA TYR A 116 2.17 7.65 4.89
C TYR A 116 2.76 8.82 4.09
N TYR A 117 3.98 8.68 3.56
CA TYR A 117 4.59 9.74 2.75
C TYR A 117 3.87 9.96 1.43
N GLN A 118 3.32 8.93 0.81
CA GLN A 118 2.48 9.08 -0.38
C GLN A 118 1.23 9.89 -0.09
N SER A 119 0.50 9.55 0.97
CA SER A 119 -0.71 10.28 1.36
C SER A 119 -0.42 11.74 1.68
N GLN A 120 0.71 12.04 2.35
CA GLN A 120 1.12 13.42 2.59
C GLN A 120 1.46 14.17 1.29
N ALA A 121 2.22 13.54 0.39
CA ALA A 121 2.58 14.14 -0.88
C ALA A 121 1.34 14.41 -1.76
N GLU A 122 0.39 13.48 -1.80
CA GLU A 122 -0.89 13.64 -2.50
C GLU A 122 -1.71 14.81 -1.91
N THR A 123 -1.82 14.87 -0.59
CA THR A 123 -2.53 15.95 0.10
C THR A 123 -1.87 17.30 -0.19
N GLN A 124 -0.54 17.38 -0.09
CA GLN A 124 0.21 18.61 -0.37
C GLN A 124 0.05 19.04 -1.82
N ALA A 125 0.23 18.12 -2.77
CA ALA A 125 0.11 18.41 -4.19
C ALA A 125 -1.31 18.89 -4.56
N TYR A 126 -2.35 18.29 -3.97
CA TYR A 126 -3.73 18.74 -4.14
C TYR A 126 -3.94 20.17 -3.62
N GLN A 127 -3.46 20.45 -2.41
CA GLN A 127 -3.58 21.78 -1.80
C GLN A 127 -2.83 22.84 -2.60
N GLU A 128 -1.60 22.54 -3.01
CA GLU A 128 -0.80 23.44 -3.85
C GLU A 128 -1.46 23.67 -5.22
N PHE A 129 -1.97 22.60 -5.84
CA PHE A 129 -2.60 22.69 -7.14
C PHE A 129 -3.84 23.60 -7.13
N LEU A 130 -4.69 23.50 -6.11
CA LEU A 130 -5.94 24.24 -6.03
C LEU A 130 -5.83 25.62 -5.38
N PHE A 131 -4.97 25.78 -4.37
CA PHE A 131 -4.98 26.95 -3.49
C PHE A 131 -3.67 27.74 -3.46
N SER A 132 -2.59 27.26 -4.09
CA SER A 132 -1.41 28.12 -4.24
C SER A 132 -1.75 29.35 -5.07
N PRO A 133 -1.17 30.53 -4.74
CA PRO A 133 -1.29 31.71 -5.58
C PRO A 133 -0.91 31.36 -7.02
N LYS A 134 -1.85 31.58 -7.93
CA LYS A 134 -1.65 31.39 -9.37
C LYS A 134 -1.53 32.77 -10.01
N ASP A 135 -0.77 32.85 -11.09
CA ASP A 135 -0.74 34.05 -11.94
C ASP A 135 -2.04 34.22 -12.76
N TYR A 136 -2.98 33.28 -12.63
CA TYR A 136 -4.29 33.29 -13.28
C TYR A 136 -5.40 33.19 -12.25
N GLU A 137 -6.53 33.83 -12.55
CA GLU A 137 -7.74 33.71 -11.75
C GLU A 137 -8.46 32.40 -12.12
N LEU A 138 -8.80 31.58 -11.11
CA LEU A 138 -9.66 30.42 -11.33
C LEU A 138 -11.10 30.91 -11.50
N VAL A 139 -11.53 31.09 -12.75
CA VAL A 139 -12.89 31.55 -13.09
C VAL A 139 -13.72 30.39 -13.63
N VAL A 140 -14.95 30.27 -13.16
CA VAL A 140 -15.96 29.39 -13.78
C VAL A 140 -16.73 30.21 -14.80
N THR A 141 -16.60 29.88 -16.08
CA THR A 141 -17.32 30.54 -17.17
C THR A 141 -18.25 29.56 -17.87
N PRO A 142 -19.39 30.02 -18.41
CA PRO A 142 -20.27 29.19 -19.23
C PRO A 142 -19.68 28.89 -20.62
N GLU A 143 -18.53 29.47 -20.98
CA GLU A 143 -17.85 29.27 -22.26
C GLU A 143 -17.20 27.89 -22.37
N MET A 144 -16.79 27.31 -21.23
CA MET A 144 -16.26 25.96 -21.13
C MET A 144 -17.12 25.11 -20.19
N CYS A 145 -18.33 24.80 -20.65
CA CYS A 145 -19.20 23.82 -19.99
C CYS A 145 -18.91 22.42 -20.52
N PHE A 146 -18.55 21.50 -19.64
CA PHE A 146 -18.60 20.07 -19.96
C PHE A 146 -20.05 19.61 -19.85
N THR A 147 -20.61 19.11 -20.96
CA THR A 147 -21.95 18.53 -20.99
C THR A 147 -21.81 17.02 -21.14
N PHE A 148 -22.49 16.28 -20.28
CA PHE A 148 -22.63 14.84 -20.44
C PHE A 148 -23.63 14.55 -21.56
N ASP A 149 -23.26 13.73 -22.54
CA ASP A 149 -24.19 13.27 -23.55
C ASP A 149 -25.05 12.15 -22.95
N PRO A 150 -26.39 12.30 -22.86
CA PRO A 150 -27.25 11.28 -22.26
C PRO A 150 -27.20 9.92 -22.96
N GLU A 151 -26.73 9.86 -24.21
CA GLU A 151 -26.57 8.63 -24.99
C GLU A 151 -25.13 8.08 -24.95
N ASP A 152 -24.14 8.88 -24.57
CA ASP A 152 -22.74 8.45 -24.43
C ASP A 152 -22.34 8.33 -22.95
N TYR A 153 -22.74 7.20 -22.36
CA TYR A 153 -22.38 6.88 -20.99
C TYR A 153 -20.87 6.55 -20.91
N PRO A 154 -20.05 7.34 -20.17
CA PRO A 154 -18.59 7.20 -20.16
C PRO A 154 -18.16 6.02 -19.28
N TYR A 155 -18.47 4.82 -19.73
CA TYR A 155 -18.22 3.57 -19.03
C TYR A 155 -17.61 2.53 -19.96
N PRO A 156 -16.65 1.70 -19.48
CA PRO A 156 -15.95 0.74 -20.34
C PRO A 156 -16.91 -0.24 -21.04
N ALA A 157 -16.80 -0.35 -22.36
CA ALA A 157 -17.63 -1.23 -23.18
C ALA A 157 -17.46 -2.74 -22.87
N ASN A 158 -16.43 -3.11 -22.10
CA ASN A 158 -16.15 -4.50 -21.71
C ASN A 158 -16.93 -4.96 -20.47
N ASN A 159 -17.84 -4.13 -19.97
CA ASN A 159 -18.55 -4.40 -18.74
C ASN A 159 -20.06 -4.58 -18.97
N THR A 160 -20.73 -5.33 -18.09
CA THR A 160 -22.16 -5.60 -18.20
C THR A 160 -22.94 -4.31 -18.01
N LEU A 161 -23.52 -3.85 -19.10
CA LEU A 161 -24.45 -2.73 -19.15
C LEU A 161 -25.86 -3.28 -18.94
N TYR A 162 -26.46 -2.97 -17.79
CA TYR A 162 -27.85 -3.34 -17.53
C TYR A 162 -28.78 -2.18 -17.82
N GLN A 163 -29.86 -2.46 -18.55
CA GLN A 163 -30.91 -1.51 -18.89
C GLN A 163 -32.07 -1.71 -17.91
N HIS A 164 -32.15 -0.85 -16.91
CA HIS A 164 -33.32 -0.72 -16.06
C HIS A 164 -33.97 0.64 -16.33
N ASN A 165 -35.30 0.70 -16.32
CA ASN A 165 -36.04 1.95 -16.51
C ASN A 165 -35.99 2.81 -15.23
N PHE A 166 -34.86 3.47 -15.01
CA PHE A 166 -34.71 4.44 -13.95
C PHE A 166 -35.46 5.73 -14.29
N HIS A 167 -36.41 6.11 -13.43
CA HIS A 167 -37.19 7.33 -13.62
C HIS A 167 -36.46 8.61 -13.15
N LYS A 168 -35.31 8.46 -12.47
CA LYS A 168 -34.54 9.56 -11.87
C LYS A 168 -33.03 9.47 -12.15
N HIS A 169 -32.61 8.64 -13.11
CA HIS A 169 -31.20 8.51 -13.47
C HIS A 169 -30.94 9.23 -14.80
N TYR A 170 -29.81 9.93 -14.90
CA TYR A 170 -29.47 10.75 -16.07
C TYR A 170 -29.22 9.90 -17.32
N TYR A 171 -28.57 8.75 -17.15
CA TYR A 171 -28.31 7.77 -18.20
C TYR A 171 -29.30 6.61 -18.11
N GLN A 172 -29.69 6.02 -19.24
CA GLN A 172 -30.56 4.84 -19.24
C GLN A 172 -29.86 3.57 -18.73
N VAL A 173 -28.52 3.58 -18.77
CA VAL A 173 -27.68 2.43 -18.45
C VAL A 173 -26.83 2.75 -17.23
N VAL A 174 -26.65 1.75 -16.36
CA VAL A 174 -25.74 1.84 -15.21
C VAL A 174 -24.68 0.77 -15.37
N GLY A 175 -23.41 1.19 -15.24
CA GLY A 175 -22.27 0.29 -15.29
C GLY A 175 -22.16 -0.57 -14.04
N ASP A 176 -21.72 -1.83 -14.17
CA ASP A 176 -21.57 -2.78 -13.05
C ASP A 176 -22.85 -3.10 -12.27
N LEU A 177 -24.03 -2.72 -12.77
CA LEU A 177 -25.29 -3.08 -12.14
C LEU A 177 -25.53 -4.59 -12.32
N LYS A 178 -25.24 -5.34 -11.25
CA LYS A 178 -25.44 -6.80 -11.18
C LYS A 178 -26.89 -7.12 -11.39
N THR A 179 -27.26 -8.22 -12.04
CA THR A 179 -28.67 -8.62 -12.30
C THR A 179 -29.50 -8.98 -11.06
N GLU A 180 -28.86 -9.12 -9.89
CA GLU A 180 -29.49 -9.54 -8.63
C GLU A 180 -28.81 -8.83 -7.45
N GLY A 181 -29.54 -8.56 -6.35
CA GLY A 181 -28.96 -8.03 -5.11
C GLY A 181 -29.86 -7.03 -4.37
N GLU A 182 -29.34 -6.47 -3.27
CA GLU A 182 -30.04 -5.48 -2.43
C GLU A 182 -30.24 -4.12 -3.13
N GLU A 183 -29.57 -3.90 -4.27
CA GLU A 183 -29.71 -2.71 -5.12
C GLU A 183 -31.05 -2.69 -5.88
N TYR A 184 -31.78 -3.81 -5.88
CA TYR A 184 -33.12 -3.95 -6.43
C TYR A 184 -34.16 -3.72 -5.34
N VAL A 185 -34.66 -2.49 -5.24
CA VAL A 185 -35.83 -2.21 -4.40
C VAL A 185 -37.08 -2.49 -5.24
N ASN A 186 -37.85 -3.52 -4.86
CA ASN A 186 -39.14 -3.90 -5.47
C ASN A 186 -40.11 -2.73 -5.61
#